data_AF-A0A482VSU1-F1
#
_entry.id   AF-A0A482VSU1-F1
#
_cell.length_a   1.000
_cell.length_b   1.000
_cell.length_c   1.000
_cell.angle_alpha   90.00
_cell.angle_beta   90.00
_cell.angle_gamma   90.00
#
_symmetry.space_group_name_H-M   'P 1'
#
loop_
_entity.id
_entity.type
_entity.pdbx_description
1 polymer ?
#
loop_
_entity_poly.entity_id
_entity_poly.type
_entity_poly.pdbx_seq_one_letter_code
_entity_poly.pdbx_strand_id
1 'polypeptide(L)'
;MALKHIVVFVVAAFLCIEALSALTLSKRSLASNASANASAEGTTEEKEVCQGRTPCGWAVYNRMTRFIDYFMRNKCECSKEKKCLRDDDDISITAYVYRCKIDDSPKSTS
;
A
#
# COMPACT_ATOMS: atom_id res chain seq x y z
N MET A 1 31.62 6.00 48.07
CA MET A 1 30.17 5.75 48.09
C MET A 1 29.48 6.24 46.81
N ALA A 2 29.67 7.49 46.37
CA ALA A 2 29.00 8.06 45.18
C ALA A 2 29.20 7.28 43.87
N LEU A 3 30.42 6.79 43.59
CA LEU A 3 30.71 6.05 42.35
C LEU A 3 29.94 4.72 42.23
N LYS A 4 29.75 4.02 43.36
CA LYS A 4 28.94 2.79 43.39
C LYS A 4 27.47 3.09 43.09
N HIS A 5 26.94 4.20 43.59
CA HIS A 5 25.56 4.61 43.30
C HIS A 5 25.38 5.02 41.84
N ILE A 6 26.36 5.71 41.25
CA ILE A 6 26.34 6.09 39.82
C ILE A 6 26.36 4.84 38.94
N VAL A 7 27.23 3.87 39.23
CA VAL A 7 27.30 2.62 38.46
C VAL A 7 26.00 1.82 38.57
N VAL A 8 25.41 1.72 39.77
CA VAL A 8 24.12 1.05 39.97
C VAL A 8 23.00 1.76 39.20
N PHE A 9 22.98 3.09 39.17
CA PHE A 9 21.98 3.87 38.44
C PHE A 9 22.10 3.68 36.92
N VAL A 10 23.33 3.66 36.40
CA VAL A 10 23.59 3.45 34.97
C VAL A 10 23.19 2.04 34.55
N VAL A 11 23.56 1.01 35.31
CA VAL A 11 23.18 -0.38 35.01
C VAL A 11 21.67 -0.58 35.08
N ALA A 12 20.98 0.01 36.07
CA ALA A 12 19.53 -0.04 36.16
C ALA A 12 18.85 0.65 34.97
N ALA A 13 19.35 1.81 34.53
CA ALA A 13 18.83 2.52 33.38
C ALA A 13 18.99 1.72 32.07
N PHE A 14 20.14 1.07 31.85
CA PHE A 14 20.36 0.23 30.66
C PHE A 14 19.45 -1.02 30.64
N LEU A 15 19.21 -1.66 31.79
CA LEU A 15 18.29 -2.80 31.88
C LEU A 15 16.82 -2.39 31.64
N CYS A 16 16.44 -1.14 31.97
CA CYS A 16 15.11 -0.62 31.63
C CYS A 16 14.93 -0.28 30.15
N ILE A 17 16.00 0.03 29.42
CA ILE A 17 15.94 0.34 27.98
C ILE A 17 15.66 -0.92 27.15
N GLU A 18 16.23 -2.07 27.51
CA GLU A 18 15.96 -3.37 26.87
C GLU A 18 14.54 -3.92 27.14
N ALA A 19 13.89 -3.48 28.22
CA ALA A 19 12.50 -3.86 28.53
C ALA A 19 11.45 -2.98 27.83
N LEU A 20 11.84 -1.80 27.32
CA LEU A 20 10.91 -0.86 26.69
C LEU A 20 10.66 -1.14 25.19
N SER A 21 11.54 -1.90 24.54
CA SER A 21 11.39 -2.35 23.15
C SER A 21 10.31 -3.44 22.99
N ALA A 22 9.84 -4.06 24.08
CA ALA A 22 8.74 -5.02 24.05
C ALA A 22 7.33 -4.38 24.10
N LEU A 23 7.20 -3.09 24.48
CA LEU A 23 5.89 -2.42 24.56
C LEU A 23 5.45 -1.67 23.29
N THR A 24 6.29 -1.57 22.26
CA THR A 24 5.90 -0.97 20.97
C THR A 24 5.30 -1.96 19.97
N LEU A 25 5.03 -3.20 20.38
CA LEU A 25 4.40 -4.24 19.54
C LEU A 25 2.89 -4.45 19.84
N SER A 26 2.14 -3.37 20.15
CA SER A 26 0.68 -3.49 20.41
C SER A 26 -0.20 -2.42 19.77
N LYS A 27 0.29 -1.63 18.80
CA LYS A 27 -0.59 -0.68 18.05
C LYS A 27 -0.30 -0.61 16.54
N ARG A 28 -0.30 -1.77 15.86
CA ARG A 28 -0.54 -1.84 14.40
C ARG A 28 -1.37 -3.08 14.06
N SER A 29 -2.70 -2.96 14.18
CA SER A 29 -3.73 -3.52 13.27
C SER A 29 -5.06 -3.77 14.00
N LEU A 30 -5.82 -2.68 14.29
CA LEU A 30 -7.23 -2.78 13.95
C LEU A 30 -7.30 -2.69 12.43
N ALA A 31 -7.57 -3.84 11.79
CA ALA A 31 -8.10 -4.04 10.43
C ALA A 31 -7.43 -5.24 9.73
N SER A 32 -7.55 -6.44 10.28
CA SER A 32 -7.50 -7.66 9.46
C SER A 32 -8.56 -8.64 9.95
N ASN A 33 -9.75 -8.53 9.36
CA ASN A 33 -10.63 -9.65 8.95
C ASN A 33 -11.98 -9.08 8.46
N ALA A 34 -11.93 -8.40 7.32
CA ALA A 34 -13.05 -8.35 6.39
C ALA A 34 -12.59 -8.97 5.07
N SER A 35 -12.22 -10.26 5.14
CA SER A 35 -12.16 -11.14 3.98
C SER A 35 -13.05 -12.33 4.27
N ALA A 36 -14.35 -12.07 4.32
CA ALA A 36 -15.36 -13.06 4.05
C ALA A 36 -16.34 -12.37 3.10
N ASN A 37 -16.28 -12.76 1.82
CA ASN A 37 -17.29 -12.57 0.78
C ASN A 37 -18.41 -11.57 1.12
N ALA A 38 -18.14 -10.27 0.94
CA ALA A 38 -19.20 -9.32 0.63
C ALA A 38 -19.49 -9.50 -0.86
N SER A 39 -20.22 -10.57 -1.16
CA SER A 39 -21.04 -10.67 -2.35
C SER A 39 -21.85 -9.38 -2.49
N ALA A 40 -21.68 -8.69 -3.60
CA ALA A 40 -22.62 -7.76 -4.21
C ALA A 40 -23.70 -7.19 -3.26
N GLU A 41 -23.34 -6.25 -2.40
CA GLU A 41 -24.33 -5.38 -1.76
C GLU A 41 -24.13 -3.97 -2.28
N GLY A 42 -25.07 -3.57 -3.14
CA GLY A 42 -25.10 -2.28 -3.81
C GLY A 42 -25.24 -1.14 -2.81
N THR A 43 -24.11 -0.54 -2.47
CA THR A 43 -24.04 0.89 -2.22
C THR A 43 -23.12 1.45 -3.30
N THR A 44 -23.72 2.16 -4.26
CA THR A 44 -22.99 2.99 -5.22
C THR A 44 -22.38 4.15 -4.44
N GLU A 45 -21.36 3.89 -3.61
CA GLU A 45 -20.42 4.96 -3.28
C GLU A 45 -19.86 5.43 -4.62
N GLU A 46 -20.16 6.66 -4.97
CA GLU A 46 -19.64 7.31 -6.15
C GLU A 46 -18.12 7.41 -5.99
N LYS A 47 -17.40 6.43 -6.55
CA LYS A 47 -15.94 6.40 -6.49
C LYS A 47 -15.41 7.66 -7.16
N GLU A 48 -14.58 8.40 -6.42
CA GLU A 48 -14.00 9.64 -6.89
C GLU A 48 -13.23 9.43 -8.20
N VAL A 49 -13.32 10.38 -9.13
CA VAL A 49 -12.59 10.31 -10.40
C VAL A 49 -11.12 10.66 -10.17
N CYS A 50 -10.20 9.84 -10.67
CA CYS A 50 -8.76 10.11 -10.56
C CYS A 50 -8.41 11.43 -11.27
N GLN A 51 -7.76 12.35 -10.55
CA GLN A 51 -7.41 13.68 -11.08
C GLN A 51 -5.94 13.78 -11.52
N GLY A 52 -5.68 14.55 -12.57
CA GLY A 52 -4.32 14.89 -13.02
C GLY A 52 -3.45 13.65 -13.29
N ARG A 53 -2.29 13.58 -12.63
CA ARG A 53 -1.37 12.44 -12.68
C ARG A 53 -1.61 11.42 -11.56
N THR A 54 -2.77 11.39 -10.92
CA THR A 54 -3.04 10.39 -9.87
C THR A 54 -3.07 8.99 -10.50
N PRO A 55 -2.26 8.02 -10.02
CA PRO A 55 -2.35 6.65 -10.51
C PRO A 55 -3.71 6.04 -10.18
N CYS A 56 -4.28 5.30 -11.14
CA CYS A 56 -5.49 4.52 -10.92
C CYS A 56 -5.17 3.12 -10.37
N GLY A 57 -3.91 2.68 -10.50
CA GLY A 57 -3.44 1.46 -9.86
C GLY A 57 -1.96 1.16 -10.11
N TRP A 58 -1.51 0.06 -9.52
CA TRP A 58 -0.15 -0.43 -9.61
C TRP A 58 -0.14 -1.94 -9.81
N ALA A 59 0.64 -2.44 -10.77
CA ALA A 59 0.90 -3.87 -10.91
C ALA A 59 2.28 -4.16 -10.32
N VAL A 60 2.32 -4.75 -9.13
CA VAL A 60 3.56 -5.16 -8.48
C VAL A 60 4.04 -6.42 -9.17
N TYR A 61 5.32 -6.44 -9.54
CA TYR A 61 5.92 -7.53 -10.27
C TYR A 61 7.14 -8.08 -9.56
N ASN A 62 7.45 -9.34 -9.84
CA ASN A 62 8.71 -9.93 -9.42
C ASN A 62 9.89 -9.22 -10.08
N ARG A 63 10.87 -8.78 -9.28
CA ARG A 63 12.01 -7.96 -9.74
C ARG A 63 12.80 -8.58 -10.91
N MET A 64 12.95 -9.90 -10.92
CA MET A 64 13.79 -10.62 -11.88
C MET A 64 13.02 -10.94 -13.16
N THR A 65 11.81 -11.48 -13.02
CA THR A 65 11.05 -12.02 -14.17
C THR A 65 10.06 -11.04 -14.76
N ARG A 66 9.74 -9.95 -14.03
CA ARG A 66 8.69 -8.98 -14.37
C ARG A 66 7.29 -9.59 -14.51
N PHE A 67 7.08 -10.81 -14.01
CA PHE A 67 5.74 -11.39 -13.85
C PHE A 67 4.97 -10.61 -12.79
N ILE A 68 3.73 -10.26 -13.10
CA ILE A 68 2.86 -9.50 -12.18
C ILE A 68 2.42 -10.46 -11.07
N ASP A 69 2.76 -10.12 -9.83
CA ASP A 69 2.35 -10.88 -8.66
C ASP A 69 0.92 -10.49 -8.25
N TYR A 70 0.63 -9.19 -8.20
CA TYR A 70 -0.70 -8.68 -7.88
C TYR A 70 -0.93 -7.25 -8.40
N PHE A 71 -2.20 -6.86 -8.47
CA PHE A 71 -2.63 -5.53 -8.86
C PHE A 71 -3.31 -4.81 -7.69
N MET A 72 -2.83 -3.60 -7.37
CA MET A 72 -3.43 -2.71 -6.38
C MET A 72 -4.21 -1.61 -7.08
N ARG A 73 -5.52 -1.55 -6.85
CA ARG A 73 -6.36 -0.43 -7.27
C ARG A 73 -6.20 0.75 -6.31
N ASN A 74 -6.21 1.96 -6.85
CA ASN A 74 -6.34 3.15 -6.03
C ASN A 74 -7.82 3.36 -5.60
N LYS A 75 -8.06 4.30 -4.68
CA LYS A 75 -9.42 4.67 -4.23
C LYS A 75 -10.26 5.35 -5.31
N CYS A 76 -9.60 5.98 -6.28
CA CYS A 76 -10.24 6.66 -7.38
C CYS A 76 -10.40 5.73 -8.60
N GLU A 77 -11.38 6.03 -9.46
CA GLU A 77 -11.57 5.36 -10.75
C GLU A 77 -11.41 6.31 -11.93
N CYS A 78 -11.13 5.75 -13.10
CA CYS A 78 -11.08 6.54 -14.32
C CYS A 78 -12.49 6.92 -14.77
N SER A 79 -12.64 8.07 -15.44
CA SER A 79 -13.90 8.44 -16.10
C SER A 79 -14.29 7.39 -17.15
N LYS A 80 -15.57 7.32 -17.50
CA LYS A 80 -16.11 6.31 -18.44
C LYS A 80 -15.44 6.29 -19.82
N GLU A 81 -14.80 7.39 -20.21
CA GLU A 81 -14.09 7.56 -21.49
C GLU A 81 -12.63 7.10 -21.43
N LYS A 82 -12.09 6.90 -20.22
CA LYS A 82 -10.69 6.55 -20.00
C LYS A 82 -10.58 5.17 -19.37
N LYS A 83 -9.49 4.47 -19.71
CA LYS A 83 -9.12 3.20 -19.09
C LYS A 83 -7.90 3.39 -18.22
N CYS A 84 -7.80 2.56 -17.19
CA CYS A 84 -6.62 2.48 -16.33
C CYS A 84 -5.55 1.68 -17.08
N LEU A 85 -4.65 2.37 -17.78
CA LEU A 85 -3.65 1.76 -18.66
C LEU A 85 -2.25 1.97 -18.10
N ARG A 86 -1.34 1.05 -18.44
CA ARG A 86 0.07 1.13 -18.05
C ARG A 86 0.68 2.42 -18.59
N ASP A 87 1.32 3.18 -17.72
CA ASP A 87 1.95 4.47 -18.04
C ASP A 87 3.45 4.44 -17.84
N ASP A 88 3.89 4.04 -16.65
CA ASP A 88 5.30 4.06 -16.24
C ASP A 88 5.72 2.73 -15.59
N ASP A 89 7.04 2.56 -15.44
CA ASP A 89 7.65 1.50 -14.64
C ASP A 89 8.45 2.14 -13.49
N ASP A 90 7.98 1.97 -12.25
CA ASP A 90 8.70 2.36 -11.04
C ASP A 90 9.54 1.19 -10.52
N ILE A 91 10.76 1.12 -11.04
CA ILE A 91 11.73 0.07 -10.74
C ILE A 91 12.17 0.10 -9.26
N SER A 92 12.04 1.24 -8.58
CA SER A 92 12.42 1.37 -7.17
C SER A 92 11.53 0.53 -6.24
N ILE A 93 10.26 0.35 -6.63
CA ILE A 93 9.26 -0.44 -5.91
C ILE A 93 8.80 -1.68 -6.69
N THR A 94 9.47 -2.01 -7.80
CA THR A 94 9.14 -3.16 -8.67
C THR A 94 7.68 -3.17 -9.08
N ALA A 95 7.17 -2.04 -9.59
CA ALA A 95 5.77 -1.94 -9.99
C ALA A 95 5.57 -1.13 -11.28
N TYR A 96 4.66 -1.61 -12.12
CA TYR A 96 4.13 -0.80 -13.21
C TYR A 96 3.06 0.15 -12.68
N VAL A 97 3.17 1.43 -13.02
CA VAL A 97 2.21 2.46 -12.65
C VAL A 97 1.15 2.57 -13.75
N TYR A 98 -0.12 2.53 -13.35
CA TYR A 98 -1.25 2.68 -14.26
C TYR A 98 -1.93 4.03 -14.05
N ARG A 99 -2.25 4.72 -15.14
CA ARG A 99 -2.96 6.01 -15.15
C ARG A 99 -4.13 6.01 -16.13
N CYS A 100 -5.05 6.94 -15.94
CA CYS A 100 -6.22 7.08 -16.79
C CYS A 100 -5.84 7.66 -18.15
N LYS A 101 -5.99 6.86 -19.21
CA LYS A 101 -5.71 7.22 -20.60
C LYS A 101 -6.91 6.90 -21.49
N ILE A 102 -7.03 7.60 -22.61
CA ILE A 102 -7.98 7.22 -23.66
C ILE A 102 -7.47 5.91 -24.28
N ASP A 103 -8.37 4.96 -24.47
CA ASP A 103 -8.02 3.70 -25.11
C ASP A 103 -8.20 3.83 -26.62
N ASP A 104 -7.07 3.95 -27.32
CA ASP A 104 -7.02 4.07 -28.78
C ASP A 104 -7.09 2.71 -29.49
N SER A 105 -7.27 1.61 -28.76
CA SER A 105 -7.43 0.30 -29.40
C SER A 105 -8.69 0.28 -30.27
N PRO A 106 -8.61 -0.23 -31.52
CA PRO A 106 -9.77 -0.32 -32.38
C PRO A 106 -10.80 -1.20 -31.69
N LYS A 107 -11.98 -0.63 -31.40
CA LYS A 107 -13.11 -1.39 -30.85
C LYS A 107 -13.48 -2.47 -31.87
N SER A 108 -13.07 -3.70 -31.61
CA SER A 108 -13.56 -4.87 -32.33
C SER A 108 -15.06 -4.98 -32.07
N THR A 109 -15.85 -4.44 -32.99
CA THR A 109 -17.30 -4.57 -33.00
C THR A 109 -17.57 -5.95 -33.57
N SER A 110 -17.96 -6.89 -32.70
CA SER A 110 -18.51 -8.19 -33.11
C SER A 110 -20.02 -8.13 -33.18
#